data_AF-A0A2I2G9D2-F1
#
_entry.id   AF-A0A2I2G9D2-F1
#
_cell.length_a   1.000
_cell.length_b   1.000
_cell.length_c   1.000
_cell.angle_alpha   90.00
_cell.angle_beta   90.00
_cell.angle_gamma   90.00
#
_symmetry.space_group_name_H-M   'P 1'
#
loop_
_entity.id
_entity.type
_entity.pdbx_description
1 polymer ?
#
loop_
_entity_poly.entity_id
_entity_poly.type
_entity_poly.pdbx_seq_one_letter_code
_entity_poly.pdbx_strand_id
1 'polypeptide(L)'
;MDANMNGLLKWSIQNSTNPSDPNAPTNGATDPSRGLTPEMISTLLGGPSDADLMKAAMEALHSDEVDLENKMIAFDNFEQLLEGIDNANNMEPLGLWTPLVELLRHDEADMRRMAAWCVGTAVQNNEKAQDKLLVLNAMPTLISIATSDSNPATRKKAVYAISSAVRNYQPAMDDAVKHLPEGYSREKVDAGDMEAVDAIMDKLRAHPVQTSA
;
A
#
# COMPACT_ATOMS: atom_id res chain seq x y z
N MET A 1 5.51 -19.44 -28.69
CA MET A 1 6.79 -19.71 -28.01
C MET A 1 7.47 -18.38 -27.79
N ASP A 2 7.67 -17.99 -26.53
CA ASP A 2 8.23 -16.68 -26.18
C ASP A 2 9.65 -16.49 -26.71
N ALA A 3 9.87 -15.40 -27.45
CA ALA A 3 11.17 -15.05 -28.00
C ALA A 3 12.22 -14.84 -26.90
N ASN A 4 11.79 -14.33 -25.74
CA ASN A 4 12.63 -14.13 -24.55
C ASN A 4 13.08 -15.46 -23.94
N MET A 5 12.20 -16.46 -23.88
CA MET A 5 12.53 -17.81 -23.40
C MET A 5 13.54 -18.50 -24.33
N ASN A 6 13.37 -18.34 -25.63
CA ASN A 6 14.34 -18.85 -26.62
C ASN A 6 15.70 -18.14 -26.52
N GLY A 7 15.72 -16.85 -26.20
CA GLY A 7 16.94 -16.09 -25.91
C GLY A 7 17.64 -16.60 -24.66
N LEU A 8 16.89 -16.81 -23.57
CA LEU A 8 17.40 -17.35 -22.30
C LEU A 8 18.00 -18.75 -22.46
N LEU A 9 17.31 -19.62 -23.18
CA LEU A 9 17.80 -20.97 -23.46
C LEU A 9 19.11 -20.95 -24.27
N LYS A 10 19.22 -20.07 -25.27
CA LYS A 10 20.47 -19.91 -26.04
C LYS A 10 21.61 -19.41 -25.16
N TRP A 11 21.34 -18.41 -24.32
CA TRP A 11 22.32 -17.88 -23.37
C TRP A 11 22.75 -18.93 -22.35
N SER A 12 21.83 -19.71 -21.77
CA SER A 12 22.15 -20.72 -20.75
C SER A 12 22.98 -21.87 -21.34
N ILE A 13 22.69 -22.27 -22.58
CA ILE A 13 23.49 -23.27 -23.31
C ILE A 13 24.90 -22.73 -23.56
N GLN A 14 25.06 -21.47 -23.95
CA GLN A 14 26.37 -20.86 -24.22
C GLN A 14 27.23 -20.72 -22.96
N ASN A 15 26.61 -20.50 -21.80
CA ASN A 15 27.29 -20.30 -20.53
C ASN A 15 27.29 -21.53 -19.61
N SER A 16 26.74 -22.66 -20.05
CA SER A 16 26.85 -23.93 -19.34
C SER A 16 28.14 -24.65 -19.77
N THR A 17 29.17 -24.56 -18.94
CA THR A 17 30.42 -25.31 -19.15
C THR A 17 30.25 -26.77 -18.73
N ASN A 18 30.54 -27.71 -19.62
CA ASN A 18 30.70 -29.12 -19.27
C ASN A 18 32.08 -29.32 -18.59
N PRO A 19 32.16 -29.70 -17.29
CA PRO A 19 33.45 -29.81 -16.59
C PRO A 19 34.39 -30.91 -17.11
N SER A 20 33.91 -31.78 -18.01
CA SER A 20 34.58 -33.00 -18.43
C SER A 20 35.13 -32.96 -19.87
N ASP A 21 35.06 -31.82 -20.57
CA ASP A 21 35.55 -31.70 -21.95
C ASP A 21 36.98 -31.13 -21.99
N PRO A 22 38.01 -31.93 -22.36
CA PRO A 22 39.40 -31.47 -22.44
C PRO A 22 39.68 -30.50 -23.59
N ASN A 23 38.72 -30.29 -24.51
CA ASN A 23 38.80 -29.27 -25.57
C ASN A 23 37.88 -28.07 -25.31
N ALA A 24 37.34 -27.91 -24.10
CA ALA A 24 36.52 -26.76 -23.76
C ALA A 24 37.33 -25.47 -24.00
N PRO A 25 36.80 -24.50 -24.78
CA PRO A 25 37.50 -23.26 -25.02
C PRO A 25 37.74 -22.58 -23.68
N THR A 26 38.99 -22.20 -23.41
CA THR A 26 39.34 -21.31 -22.30
C THR A 26 38.80 -19.93 -22.63
N ASN A 27 37.48 -19.76 -22.52
CA ASN A 27 36.82 -18.48 -22.68
C ASN A 27 37.29 -17.60 -21.54
N GLY A 28 38.28 -16.75 -21.82
CA GLY A 28 38.78 -15.75 -20.89
C GLY A 28 37.61 -14.90 -20.43
N ALA A 29 37.35 -14.93 -19.11
CA ALA A 29 36.36 -14.16 -18.35
C ALA A 29 35.41 -13.30 -19.20
N THR A 30 34.54 -13.94 -19.97
CA THR A 30 33.41 -13.27 -20.59
C THR A 30 32.44 -12.97 -19.46
N ASP A 31 32.16 -11.68 -19.26
CA ASP A 31 31.15 -11.22 -18.32
C ASP A 31 29.89 -12.10 -18.43
N PRO A 32 29.51 -12.84 -17.37
CA PRO A 32 28.36 -13.73 -17.40
C PRO A 32 27.08 -12.98 -17.81
N SER A 33 26.98 -11.69 -17.52
CA SER A 33 25.80 -10.88 -17.85
C SER A 33 25.65 -10.57 -19.35
N ARG A 34 26.68 -10.82 -20.17
CA ARG A 34 26.68 -10.47 -21.59
C ARG A 34 25.63 -11.29 -22.36
N GLY A 35 24.61 -10.60 -22.85
CA GLY A 35 23.51 -11.20 -23.61
C GLY A 35 22.25 -11.51 -22.78
N LEU A 36 22.24 -11.22 -21.48
CA LEU A 36 21.00 -11.18 -20.69
C LEU A 36 20.36 -9.79 -20.82
N THR A 37 19.15 -9.73 -21.38
CA THR A 37 18.35 -8.50 -21.31
C THR A 37 17.53 -8.49 -20.01
N PRO A 38 17.11 -7.30 -19.52
CA PRO A 38 16.22 -7.20 -18.37
C PRO A 38 14.92 -8.02 -18.53
N GLU A 39 14.38 -8.09 -19.75
CA GLU A 39 13.16 -8.84 -20.08
C GLU A 39 13.38 -10.35 -20.05
N MET A 40 14.56 -10.80 -20.48
CA MET A 40 14.99 -12.19 -20.33
C MET A 40 15.13 -12.54 -18.85
N ILE A 41 15.77 -11.70 -18.05
CA ILE A 41 15.89 -11.91 -16.60
C ILE A 41 14.51 -11.94 -15.93
N SER A 42 13.60 -11.02 -16.27
CA SER A 42 12.22 -11.02 -15.75
C SER A 42 11.44 -12.28 -16.16
N THR A 43 11.63 -12.76 -17.38
CA THR A 43 11.03 -14.04 -17.85
C THR A 43 11.55 -15.24 -17.04
N LEU A 44 12.81 -15.21 -16.61
CA LEU A 44 13.44 -16.25 -15.80
C LEU A 44 13.05 -16.18 -14.31
N LEU A 45 12.91 -14.97 -13.77
CA LEU A 45 12.59 -14.72 -12.36
C LEU A 45 11.08 -14.74 -12.05
N GLY A 46 10.25 -14.75 -13.10
CA GLY A 46 8.80 -14.81 -13.01
C GLY A 46 8.15 -13.43 -12.85
N GLY A 47 7.16 -13.15 -13.71
CA GLY A 47 6.18 -12.05 -13.54
C GLY A 47 6.73 -10.63 -13.34
N PRO A 48 5.83 -9.64 -13.23
CA PRO A 48 6.17 -8.35 -12.63
C PRO A 48 6.55 -8.51 -11.16
N SER A 49 7.44 -7.65 -10.65
CA SER A 49 7.71 -7.60 -9.21
C SER A 49 6.54 -6.99 -8.44
N ASP A 50 6.47 -7.21 -7.12
CA ASP A 50 5.49 -6.55 -6.25
C ASP A 50 5.54 -5.02 -6.41
N ALA A 51 6.74 -4.45 -6.53
CA ALA A 51 6.91 -3.01 -6.77
C ALA A 51 6.30 -2.56 -8.10
N ASP A 52 6.40 -3.38 -9.16
CA ASP A 52 5.77 -3.11 -10.45
C ASP A 52 4.26 -3.20 -10.38
N LEU A 53 3.73 -4.21 -9.67
CA LEU A 53 2.30 -4.37 -9.42
C LEU A 53 1.73 -3.20 -8.60
N MET A 54 2.45 -2.76 -7.56
CA MET A 54 2.06 -1.61 -6.74
C MET A 54 1.97 -0.30 -7.55
N LYS A 55 2.96 -0.04 -8.42
CA LYS A 55 2.94 1.12 -9.32
C LYS A 55 1.80 1.03 -10.33
N ALA A 56 1.62 -0.13 -10.96
CA ALA A 56 0.57 -0.35 -11.94
C ALA A 56 -0.84 -0.18 -11.33
N ALA A 57 -1.04 -0.65 -10.10
CA ALA A 57 -2.28 -0.43 -9.38
C ALA A 57 -2.53 1.07 -9.16
N MET A 58 -1.54 1.82 -8.66
CA MET A 58 -1.70 3.25 -8.42
C MET A 58 -1.95 4.06 -9.71
N GLU A 59 -1.30 3.69 -10.81
CA GLU A 59 -1.56 4.26 -12.13
C GLU A 59 -3.00 4.02 -12.58
N ALA A 60 -3.50 2.78 -12.44
CA ALA A 60 -4.88 2.46 -12.78
C ALA A 60 -5.91 3.23 -11.93
N LEU A 61 -5.62 3.45 -10.65
CA LEU A 61 -6.51 4.19 -9.74
C LEU A 61 -6.68 5.67 -10.11
N HIS A 62 -5.64 6.28 -10.67
CA HIS A 62 -5.64 7.68 -11.11
C HIS A 62 -5.99 7.88 -12.59
N SER A 63 -6.18 6.80 -13.35
CA SER A 63 -6.53 6.88 -14.77
C SER A 63 -8.02 7.12 -14.98
N ASP A 64 -8.37 8.05 -15.87
CA ASP A 64 -9.75 8.29 -16.32
C ASP A 64 -10.25 7.22 -17.30
N GLU A 65 -9.33 6.45 -17.88
CA GLU A 65 -9.63 5.37 -18.85
C GLU A 65 -10.02 4.05 -18.18
N VAL A 66 -9.83 3.94 -16.86
CA VAL A 66 -10.14 2.74 -16.08
C VAL A 66 -11.48 2.96 -15.37
N ASP A 67 -12.45 2.09 -15.65
CA ASP A 67 -13.75 2.13 -14.97
C ASP A 67 -13.65 1.78 -13.48
N LEU A 68 -14.72 2.07 -12.74
CA LEU A 68 -14.75 1.87 -11.28
C LEU A 68 -14.56 0.39 -10.89
N GLU A 69 -15.09 -0.55 -11.66
CA GLU A 69 -14.97 -1.99 -11.39
C GLU A 69 -13.50 -2.43 -11.44
N ASN A 70 -12.79 -2.05 -12.50
CA ASN A 70 -11.36 -2.34 -12.64
C ASN A 70 -10.51 -1.57 -11.62
N LYS A 71 -10.91 -0.36 -11.20
CA LYS A 71 -10.28 0.35 -10.07
C LYS A 71 -10.46 -0.41 -8.76
N MET A 72 -11.60 -1.05 -8.52
CA MET A 72 -11.81 -1.87 -7.31
C MET A 72 -10.89 -3.09 -7.32
N ILE A 73 -10.73 -3.76 -8.47
CA ILE A 73 -9.77 -4.86 -8.62
C ILE A 73 -8.33 -4.38 -8.36
N ALA A 74 -7.95 -3.21 -8.90
CA ALA A 74 -6.62 -2.63 -8.66
C ALA A 74 -6.40 -2.33 -7.18
N PHE A 75 -7.40 -1.78 -6.49
CA PHE A 75 -7.34 -1.55 -5.05
C PHE A 75 -7.23 -2.85 -4.24
N ASP A 76 -8.02 -3.88 -4.54
CA ASP A 76 -7.96 -5.17 -3.85
C ASP A 76 -6.57 -5.82 -4.00
N ASN A 77 -6.00 -5.77 -5.20
CA ASN A 77 -4.64 -6.27 -5.45
C ASN A 77 -3.59 -5.44 -4.70
N PHE A 78 -3.73 -4.11 -4.68
CA PHE A 78 -2.82 -3.23 -3.95
C PHE A 78 -2.90 -3.46 -2.44
N GLU A 79 -4.09 -3.62 -1.90
CA GLU A 79 -4.32 -3.86 -0.47
C GLU A 79 -3.69 -5.18 -0.01
N GLN A 80 -3.83 -6.25 -0.79
CA GLN A 80 -3.16 -7.54 -0.52
C GLN A 80 -1.63 -7.42 -0.49
N LEU A 81 -1.05 -6.64 -1.41
CA LEU A 81 0.40 -6.41 -1.40
C LEU A 81 0.85 -5.66 -0.14
N LEU A 82 0.02 -4.74 0.38
CA LEU A 82 0.30 -3.96 1.58
C LEU A 82 0.21 -4.76 2.88
N GLU A 83 -0.38 -5.95 2.89
CA GLU A 83 -0.31 -6.87 4.04
C GLU A 83 1.16 -7.26 4.35
N GLY A 84 2.03 -7.25 3.34
CA GLY A 84 3.47 -7.41 3.50
C GLY A 84 4.15 -6.13 3.96
N ILE A 85 4.75 -6.15 5.16
CA ILE A 85 5.41 -4.98 5.75
C ILE A 85 6.53 -4.39 4.86
N ASP A 86 7.23 -5.23 4.10
CA ASP A 86 8.27 -4.78 3.17
C ASP A 86 7.68 -3.95 2.02
N ASN A 87 6.54 -4.39 1.46
CA ASN A 87 5.82 -3.66 0.42
C ASN A 87 5.23 -2.36 0.96
N ALA A 88 4.60 -2.39 2.15
CA ALA A 88 4.12 -1.18 2.81
C ALA A 88 5.24 -0.15 3.03
N ASN A 89 6.43 -0.61 3.44
CA ASN A 89 7.61 0.25 3.59
C ASN A 89 8.19 0.74 2.26
N ASN A 90 7.97 0.01 1.17
CA ASN A 90 8.39 0.36 -0.17
C ASN A 90 7.49 1.42 -0.83
N MET A 91 6.29 1.69 -0.29
CA MET A 91 5.45 2.79 -0.78
C MET A 91 6.16 4.16 -0.78
N GLU A 92 7.05 4.41 0.19
CA GLU A 92 7.78 5.68 0.29
C GLU A 92 8.80 5.87 -0.84
N PRO A 93 9.79 4.97 -1.05
CA PRO A 93 10.71 5.10 -2.18
C PRO A 93 10.02 4.99 -3.54
N LEU A 94 8.86 4.33 -3.64
CA LEU A 94 8.05 4.28 -4.86
C LEU A 94 7.16 5.52 -5.07
N GLY A 95 7.08 6.43 -4.10
CA GLY A 95 6.25 7.64 -4.20
C GLY A 95 4.74 7.40 -4.16
N LEU A 96 4.29 6.29 -3.57
CA LEU A 96 2.89 5.83 -3.63
C LEU A 96 2.00 6.37 -2.50
N TRP A 97 2.58 6.95 -1.45
CA TRP A 97 1.80 7.48 -0.32
C TRP A 97 0.93 8.67 -0.69
N THR A 98 1.50 9.68 -1.35
CA THR A 98 0.77 10.89 -1.77
C THR A 98 -0.43 10.55 -2.66
N PRO A 99 -0.27 9.81 -3.77
CA PRO A 99 -1.41 9.47 -4.62
C PRO A 99 -2.44 8.58 -3.91
N LEU A 100 -2.05 7.74 -2.94
CA LEU A 100 -3.02 7.00 -2.12
C LEU A 100 -3.83 7.91 -1.20
N VAL A 101 -3.17 8.85 -0.50
CA VAL A 101 -3.82 9.78 0.44
C VAL A 101 -4.75 10.75 -0.27
N GLU A 102 -4.43 11.15 -1.51
CA GLU A 102 -5.31 11.98 -2.35
C GLU A 102 -6.66 11.28 -2.62
N LEU A 103 -6.66 9.96 -2.81
CA LEU A 103 -7.88 9.17 -3.05
C LEU A 103 -8.84 9.12 -1.84
N LEU A 104 -8.39 9.50 -0.64
CA LEU A 104 -9.28 9.67 0.53
C LEU A 104 -10.31 10.78 0.32
N ARG A 105 -10.09 11.70 -0.64
CA ARG A 105 -10.97 12.83 -0.95
C ARG A 105 -11.73 12.65 -2.27
N HIS A 106 -11.70 11.46 -2.85
CA HIS A 106 -12.36 11.16 -4.12
C HIS A 106 -13.89 11.28 -4.00
N ASP A 107 -14.59 11.65 -5.06
CA ASP A 107 -16.05 11.83 -5.07
C ASP A 107 -16.80 10.49 -4.88
N GLU A 108 -16.31 9.43 -5.52
CA GLU A 108 -16.83 8.07 -5.34
C GLU A 108 -16.54 7.50 -3.94
N ALA A 109 -17.60 7.06 -3.26
CA ALA A 109 -17.51 6.51 -1.91
C ALA A 109 -16.64 5.25 -1.83
N ASP A 110 -16.69 4.40 -2.85
CA ASP A 110 -15.89 3.17 -2.91
C ASP A 110 -14.40 3.45 -3.06
N MET A 111 -14.02 4.49 -3.80
CA MET A 111 -12.63 4.94 -3.90
C MET A 111 -12.10 5.40 -2.54
N ARG A 112 -12.87 6.23 -1.81
CA ARG A 112 -12.51 6.64 -0.43
C ARG A 112 -12.41 5.46 0.51
N ARG A 113 -13.34 4.50 0.41
CA ARG A 113 -13.40 3.29 1.25
C ARG A 113 -12.16 2.44 1.08
N MET A 114 -11.77 2.17 -0.18
CA MET A 114 -10.60 1.36 -0.48
C MET A 114 -9.29 2.09 -0.16
N ALA A 115 -9.21 3.40 -0.41
CA ALA A 115 -8.06 4.20 -0.01
C ALA A 115 -7.85 4.16 1.51
N ALA A 116 -8.91 4.33 2.30
CA ALA A 116 -8.84 4.22 3.76
C ALA A 116 -8.44 2.80 4.21
N TRP A 117 -8.92 1.76 3.53
CA TRP A 117 -8.49 0.39 3.82
C TRP A 117 -6.99 0.21 3.56
N CYS A 118 -6.50 0.55 2.38
CA CYS A 118 -5.07 0.44 2.04
C CYS A 118 -4.18 1.21 3.02
N VAL A 119 -4.58 2.45 3.38
CA VAL A 119 -3.89 3.24 4.41
C VAL A 119 -3.85 2.48 5.73
N GLY A 120 -4.99 1.95 6.18
CA GLY A 120 -5.07 1.20 7.43
C GLY A 120 -4.26 -0.08 7.45
N THR A 121 -4.15 -0.77 6.32
CA THR A 121 -3.33 -1.99 6.17
C THR A 121 -1.84 -1.62 6.21
N ALA A 122 -1.41 -0.62 5.45
CA ALA A 122 -0.01 -0.21 5.37
C ALA A 122 0.58 0.27 6.71
N VAL A 123 -0.22 0.95 7.54
CA VAL A 123 0.24 1.51 8.83
C VAL A 123 0.11 0.54 10.00
N GLN A 124 -0.61 -0.58 9.85
CA GLN A 124 -0.90 -1.48 10.96
C GLN A 124 0.39 -2.09 11.53
N ASN A 125 0.68 -1.82 12.81
CA ASN A 125 1.89 -2.27 13.50
C ASN A 125 3.19 -1.92 12.73
N ASN A 126 3.20 -0.77 12.03
CA ASN A 126 4.33 -0.33 11.21
C ASN A 126 4.66 1.14 11.49
N GLU A 127 5.55 1.39 12.45
CA GLU A 127 5.94 2.75 12.89
C GLU A 127 6.41 3.64 11.73
N LYS A 128 7.14 3.09 10.76
CA LYS A 128 7.63 3.86 9.59
C LYS A 128 6.47 4.37 8.74
N ALA A 129 5.46 3.54 8.50
CA ALA A 129 4.27 3.92 7.76
C ALA A 129 3.35 4.84 8.58
N GLN A 130 3.21 4.61 9.89
CA GLN A 130 2.48 5.50 10.80
C GLN A 130 3.09 6.91 10.80
N ASP A 131 4.42 7.02 10.83
CA ASP A 131 5.13 8.29 10.68
C ASP A 131 4.83 8.98 9.35
N LYS A 132 4.82 8.20 8.26
CA LYS A 132 4.54 8.77 6.95
C LYS A 132 3.14 9.36 6.86
N LEU A 133 2.16 8.73 7.51
CA LEU A 133 0.79 9.22 7.58
C LEU A 133 0.70 10.59 8.29
N LEU A 134 1.50 10.79 9.34
CA LEU A 134 1.59 12.06 10.06
C LEU A 134 2.26 13.15 9.23
N VAL A 135 3.36 12.82 8.55
CA VAL A 135 4.06 13.76 7.65
C VAL A 135 3.12 14.27 6.55
N LEU A 136 2.22 13.41 6.06
CA LEU A 136 1.23 13.78 5.03
C LEU A 136 -0.03 14.45 5.58
N ASN A 137 -0.14 14.64 6.90
CA ASN A 137 -1.30 15.23 7.55
C ASN A 137 -2.63 14.58 7.13
N ALA A 138 -2.65 13.24 7.06
CA ALA A 138 -3.81 12.49 6.60
C ALA A 138 -4.85 12.23 7.71
N MET A 139 -4.43 12.29 8.98
CA MET A 139 -5.29 12.03 10.15
C MET A 139 -6.58 12.87 10.19
N PRO A 140 -6.56 14.21 9.92
CA PRO A 140 -7.78 15.01 9.88
C PRO A 140 -8.76 14.54 8.79
N THR A 141 -8.24 14.08 7.65
CA THR A 141 -9.04 13.57 6.54
C THR A 141 -9.75 12.28 6.95
N LEU A 142 -9.01 11.34 7.56
CA LEU A 142 -9.59 10.09 8.06
C LEU A 142 -10.66 10.32 9.13
N ILE A 143 -10.43 11.24 10.06
CA ILE A 143 -11.42 11.60 11.08
C ILE A 143 -12.66 12.21 10.43
N SER A 144 -12.49 13.14 9.48
CA SER A 144 -13.61 13.69 8.72
C SER A 144 -14.42 12.59 8.06
N ILE A 145 -13.80 11.65 7.34
CA ILE A 145 -14.51 10.52 6.72
C ILE A 145 -15.26 9.72 7.79
N ALA A 146 -14.60 9.37 8.90
CA ALA A 146 -15.21 8.60 9.98
C ALA A 146 -16.44 9.28 10.60
N THR A 147 -16.54 10.61 10.55
CA THR A 147 -17.62 11.37 11.20
C THR A 147 -18.65 11.99 10.26
N SER A 148 -18.34 12.14 8.97
CA SER A 148 -19.18 12.89 8.02
C SER A 148 -19.46 12.18 6.71
N ASP A 149 -18.80 11.06 6.38
CA ASP A 149 -19.07 10.36 5.14
C ASP A 149 -20.48 9.74 5.15
N SER A 150 -21.25 9.95 4.08
CA SER A 150 -22.61 9.41 3.96
C SER A 150 -22.62 7.88 3.89
N ASN A 151 -21.56 7.26 3.37
CA ASN A 151 -21.46 5.81 3.21
C ASN A 151 -20.91 5.14 4.50
N PRO A 152 -21.71 4.28 5.19
CA PRO A 152 -21.27 3.62 6.42
C PRO A 152 -20.05 2.69 6.26
N ALA A 153 -19.89 2.05 5.10
CA ALA A 153 -18.74 1.18 4.83
C ALA A 153 -17.44 1.99 4.72
N THR A 154 -17.50 3.17 4.10
CA THR A 154 -16.37 4.13 4.05
C THR A 154 -15.98 4.58 5.45
N ARG A 155 -16.94 4.95 6.30
CA ARG A 155 -16.67 5.32 7.71
C ARG A 155 -16.00 4.21 8.48
N LYS A 156 -16.49 2.97 8.34
CA LYS A 156 -15.90 1.80 9.02
C LYS A 156 -14.43 1.60 8.64
N LYS A 157 -14.07 1.78 7.36
CA LYS A 157 -12.68 1.67 6.90
C LYS A 157 -11.82 2.85 7.35
N ALA A 158 -12.38 4.05 7.45
CA ALA A 158 -11.67 5.17 8.06
C ALA A 158 -11.36 4.93 9.56
N VAL A 159 -12.32 4.41 10.33
CA VAL A 159 -12.05 4.06 11.75
C VAL A 159 -11.02 2.93 11.86
N TYR A 160 -11.06 1.95 10.96
CA TYR A 160 -10.00 0.93 10.87
C TYR A 160 -8.62 1.56 10.65
N ALA A 161 -8.51 2.49 9.70
CA ALA A 161 -7.26 3.19 9.41
C ALA A 161 -6.75 4.00 10.61
N ILE A 162 -7.64 4.76 11.28
CA ILE A 162 -7.31 5.52 12.48
C ILE A 162 -6.82 4.56 13.58
N SER A 163 -7.55 3.47 13.83
CA SER A 163 -7.17 2.45 14.82
C SER A 163 -5.79 1.86 14.53
N SER A 164 -5.50 1.48 13.27
CA SER A 164 -4.19 0.98 12.87
C SER A 164 -3.09 2.03 13.04
N ALA A 165 -3.39 3.30 12.79
CA ALA A 165 -2.42 4.40 12.87
C ALA A 165 -2.02 4.74 14.31
N VAL A 166 -2.96 4.67 15.28
CA VAL A 166 -2.73 5.16 16.64
C VAL A 166 -2.31 4.10 17.64
N ARG A 167 -2.63 2.81 17.42
CA ARG A 167 -2.31 1.75 18.39
C ARG A 167 -0.80 1.57 18.52
N ASN A 168 -0.34 1.56 19.77
CA ASN A 168 1.08 1.48 20.14
C ASN A 168 1.95 2.58 19.52
N TYR A 169 1.34 3.67 19.01
CA TYR A 169 2.07 4.77 18.38
C TYR A 169 1.59 6.13 18.88
N GLN A 170 2.28 6.62 19.93
CA GLN A 170 1.89 7.84 20.64
C GLN A 170 1.82 9.10 19.77
N PRO A 171 2.76 9.36 18.84
CA PRO A 171 2.69 10.55 17.99
C PRO A 171 1.39 10.63 17.19
N ALA A 172 0.89 9.50 16.68
CA ALA A 172 -0.37 9.47 15.94
C ALA A 172 -1.59 9.56 16.86
N MET A 173 -1.55 8.97 18.06
CA MET A 173 -2.60 9.15 19.05
C MET A 173 -2.74 10.63 19.45
N ASP A 174 -1.62 11.28 19.75
CA ASP A 174 -1.59 12.70 20.11
C ASP A 174 -2.12 13.58 18.97
N ASP A 175 -1.82 13.23 17.72
CA ASP A 175 -2.36 13.92 16.56
C ASP A 175 -3.87 13.69 16.38
N ALA A 176 -4.33 12.44 16.45
CA ALA A 176 -5.74 12.08 16.33
C ALA A 176 -6.60 12.84 17.35
N VAL A 177 -6.19 12.91 18.62
CA VAL A 177 -6.93 13.60 19.70
C VAL A 177 -7.14 15.09 19.41
N LYS A 178 -6.22 15.75 18.69
CA LYS A 178 -6.38 17.16 18.28
C LYS A 178 -7.49 17.34 17.24
N HIS A 179 -7.74 16.31 16.44
CA HIS A 179 -8.66 16.37 15.30
C HIS A 179 -10.02 15.71 15.55
N LEU A 180 -10.21 15.01 16.68
CA LEU A 180 -11.52 14.50 17.09
C LEU A 180 -12.58 15.63 17.13
N PRO A 181 -13.85 15.35 16.84
CA PRO A 181 -14.89 16.38 16.84
C PRO A 181 -15.30 16.78 18.26
N GLU A 182 -16.16 17.78 18.39
CA GLU A 182 -16.72 18.20 19.67
C GLU A 182 -17.45 17.05 20.38
N GLY A 183 -17.36 17.01 21.72
CA GLY A 183 -17.93 15.95 22.54
C GLY A 183 -17.01 14.73 22.76
N TYR A 184 -15.84 14.66 22.12
CA TYR A 184 -14.80 13.67 22.43
C TYR A 184 -13.83 14.20 23.50
N SER A 185 -13.21 13.31 24.27
CA SER A 185 -12.18 13.72 25.24
C SER A 185 -10.98 14.30 24.50
N ARG A 186 -10.41 15.36 25.06
CA ARG A 186 -9.16 16.01 24.59
C ARG A 186 -7.98 15.72 25.52
N GLU A 187 -8.19 14.88 26.52
CA GLU A 187 -7.13 14.47 27.43
C GLU A 187 -6.12 13.61 26.69
N LYS A 188 -4.88 13.58 27.20
CA LYS A 188 -3.84 12.72 26.66
C LYS A 188 -4.25 11.27 26.85
N VAL A 189 -4.20 10.49 25.78
CA VAL A 189 -4.49 9.05 25.79
C VAL A 189 -3.21 8.30 25.50
N ASP A 190 -2.88 7.31 26.34
CA ASP A 190 -1.75 6.41 26.10
C ASP A 190 -2.09 5.49 24.92
N ALA A 191 -1.28 5.52 23.88
CA ALA A 191 -1.46 4.68 22.69
C ALA A 191 -1.31 3.18 22.97
N GLY A 192 -0.68 2.79 24.09
CA GLY A 192 -0.57 1.41 24.57
C GLY A 192 -1.77 0.96 25.43
N ASP A 193 -2.61 1.88 25.89
CA ASP A 193 -3.86 1.56 26.60
C ASP A 193 -4.95 1.18 25.58
N MET A 194 -5.06 -0.12 25.30
CA MET A 194 -6.01 -0.63 24.31
C MET A 194 -7.47 -0.36 24.71
N GLU A 195 -7.80 -0.30 26.00
CA GLU A 195 -9.16 -0.02 26.45
C GLU A 195 -9.53 1.44 26.15
N ALA A 196 -8.62 2.37 26.43
CA ALA A 196 -8.81 3.78 26.09
C ALA A 196 -8.88 4.01 24.58
N VAL A 197 -8.02 3.35 23.80
CA VAL A 197 -8.05 3.40 22.33
C VAL A 197 -9.38 2.86 21.81
N ASP A 198 -9.83 1.70 22.29
CA ASP A 198 -11.08 1.06 21.88
C ASP A 198 -12.29 1.95 22.17
N ALA A 199 -12.33 2.60 23.33
CA ALA A 199 -13.38 3.54 23.68
C ALA A 199 -13.51 4.69 22.66
N ILE A 200 -12.38 5.21 22.15
CA ILE A 200 -12.40 6.23 21.09
C ILE A 200 -12.91 5.62 19.78
N MET A 201 -12.40 4.45 19.39
CA MET A 201 -12.78 3.81 18.12
C MET A 201 -14.25 3.43 18.09
N ASP A 202 -14.81 2.91 19.19
CA ASP A 202 -16.23 2.59 19.30
C ASP A 202 -17.10 3.83 19.25
N LYS A 203 -16.67 4.91 19.90
CA LYS A 203 -17.35 6.20 19.81
C LYS A 203 -17.31 6.78 18.40
N LEU A 204 -16.21 6.61 17.65
CA LEU A 204 -16.13 6.99 16.23
C LEU A 204 -17.05 6.14 15.37
N ARG A 205 -17.12 4.81 15.58
CA ARG A 205 -18.05 3.92 14.86
C ARG A 205 -19.52 4.28 15.09
N ALA A 206 -19.84 4.70 16.31
CA ALA A 206 -21.18 5.12 16.71
C ALA A 206 -21.48 6.61 16.42
N HIS A 207 -20.57 7.34 15.75
CA HIS A 207 -20.75 8.78 15.53
C HIS A 207 -22.01 9.03 14.68
N PRO A 208 -22.94 9.90 15.14
CA PRO A 208 -24.15 10.20 14.40
C PRO A 208 -23.81 11.04 13.17
N VAL A 209 -24.15 10.54 11.99
CA VAL A 209 -24.03 11.30 10.74
C VAL A 209 -25.40 11.86 10.41
N GLN A 210 -25.51 13.18 10.26
CA GLN A 210 -26.73 13.78 9.74
C GLN A 210 -26.87 13.37 8.28
N THR A 211 -27.78 12.44 8.00
CA THR A 211 -28.21 12.19 6.62
C THR A 211 -28.96 13.43 6.17
N SER A 212 -28.35 14.26 5.32
CA SER A 212 -29.10 15.30 4.63
C SER A 212 -30.22 14.61 3.84
N ALA A 213 -31.45 14.91 4.22
CA ALA A 213 -32.67 14.41 3.59
C ALA A 213 -32.85 14.98 2.18
#